data_AF-A0A074XPW8-F1
#
_entry.id   AF-A0A074XPW8-F1
#
_cell.length_a   1.000
_cell.length_b   1.000
_cell.length_c   1.000
_cell.angle_alpha   90.00
_cell.angle_beta   90.00
_cell.angle_gamma   90.00
#
_symmetry.space_group_name_H-M   'P 1'
#
loop_
_entity.id
_entity.type
_entity.pdbx_description
1 polymer ?
#
loop_
_entity_poly.entity_id
_entity_poly.type
_entity_poly.pdbx_seq_one_letter_code
_entity_poly.pdbx_strand_id
1 'polypeptide(L)'
;VPRVASVWQSVIPKAFRRPDDPVSVAERQKAQAMKSKEWNPATFFIVIALLIGSNAIQMIALRNERLSFTRKTDAKIALLRETIERVLRGENVDVERVLGTGDPEKEKEWEQVMQELESDNTLWKNKNKNKREAAGKE
;
A
#
# COMPACT_ATOMS: atom_id res chain seq x y z
N VAL A 1 -38.50 -48.25 -18.15
CA VAL A 1 -37.09 -48.09 -18.59
C VAL A 1 -36.23 -47.85 -17.35
N PRO A 2 -35.32 -48.75 -16.96
CA PRO A 2 -34.58 -48.60 -15.70
C PRO A 2 -33.52 -47.49 -15.81
N ARG A 3 -33.39 -46.66 -14.78
CA ARG A 3 -32.46 -45.52 -14.72
C ARG A 3 -31.03 -46.03 -14.48
N VAL A 4 -30.22 -46.08 -15.53
CA VAL A 4 -28.81 -46.52 -15.51
C VAL A 4 -27.86 -45.56 -14.77
N ALA A 5 -28.37 -44.45 -14.23
CA ALA A 5 -27.58 -43.42 -13.56
C ALA A 5 -27.06 -43.83 -12.16
N SER A 6 -27.64 -44.86 -11.53
CA SER A 6 -27.30 -45.26 -10.16
C SER A 6 -25.97 -46.01 -10.04
N VAL A 7 -25.49 -46.65 -11.11
CA VAL A 7 -24.29 -47.49 -11.08
C VAL A 7 -23.00 -46.67 -11.07
N TRP A 8 -22.95 -45.51 -11.71
CA TRP A 8 -21.77 -44.63 -11.72
C TRP A 8 -21.66 -43.74 -10.47
N GLN A 9 -22.77 -43.48 -9.78
CA GLN A 9 -22.81 -42.68 -8.55
C GLN A 9 -22.07 -43.38 -7.38
N SER A 10 -21.99 -44.71 -7.41
CA SER A 10 -21.32 -45.52 -6.38
C SER A 10 -19.79 -45.47 -6.47
N VAL A 11 -19.24 -45.12 -7.65
CA VAL A 11 -17.80 -45.00 -7.91
C VAL A 11 -17.22 -43.70 -7.33
N ILE A 12 -18.06 -42.68 -7.15
CA ILE A 12 -17.64 -41.38 -6.59
C ILE A 12 -17.57 -41.51 -5.06
N PRO A 13 -16.44 -41.17 -4.40
CA PRO A 13 -16.32 -41.21 -2.95
C PRO A 13 -17.39 -40.36 -2.27
N LYS A 14 -17.87 -40.79 -1.09
CA LYS A 14 -19.00 -40.17 -0.40
C LYS A 14 -18.83 -38.65 -0.16
N ALA A 15 -17.59 -38.19 0.00
CA ALA A 15 -17.24 -36.77 0.16
C ALA A 15 -17.48 -35.90 -1.10
N PHE A 16 -17.46 -36.50 -2.29
CA PHE A 16 -17.65 -35.79 -3.57
C PHE A 16 -19.04 -36.02 -4.17
N ARG A 17 -19.87 -36.85 -3.54
CA ARG A 17 -21.26 -37.02 -3.96
C ARG A 17 -22.02 -35.74 -3.66
N ARG A 18 -22.88 -35.32 -4.58
CA ARG A 18 -23.86 -34.27 -4.28
C ARG A 18 -24.79 -34.83 -3.20
N PRO A 19 -24.86 -34.22 -2.01
CA PRO A 19 -25.90 -34.58 -1.05
C PRO A 19 -27.26 -34.27 -1.70
N ASP A 20 -28.14 -35.26 -1.69
CA ASP A 20 -29.57 -35.12 -2.07
C ASP A 20 -30.41 -34.70 -0.86
N ASP A 21 -29.77 -34.27 0.24
CA ASP A 21 -30.47 -33.77 1.42
C ASP A 21 -31.27 -32.53 1.05
N PRO A 22 -32.57 -32.47 1.39
CA PRO A 22 -33.46 -31.38 0.98
C PRO A 22 -32.97 -30.00 1.44
N VAL A 23 -32.23 -29.97 2.55
CA VAL A 23 -31.58 -28.76 3.09
C VAL A 23 -30.49 -28.25 2.15
N SER A 24 -29.61 -29.14 1.68
CA SER A 24 -28.49 -28.79 0.80
C SER A 24 -28.93 -28.39 -0.62
N VAL A 25 -30.06 -28.92 -1.09
CA VAL A 25 -30.68 -28.55 -2.36
C VAL A 25 -31.31 -27.15 -2.26
N ALA A 26 -32.00 -26.85 -1.16
CA ALA A 26 -32.58 -25.53 -0.91
C ALA A 26 -31.50 -24.44 -0.75
N GLU A 27 -30.38 -24.75 -0.09
CA GLU A 27 -29.23 -23.84 0.02
C GLU A 27 -28.60 -23.56 -1.34
N ARG A 28 -28.47 -24.57 -2.21
CA ARG A 28 -27.98 -24.38 -3.58
C ARG A 28 -28.94 -23.55 -4.44
N GLN A 29 -30.25 -23.75 -4.29
CA GLN A 29 -31.25 -22.95 -5.00
C GLN A 29 -31.22 -21.48 -4.56
N LYS A 30 -31.05 -21.23 -3.24
CA LYS A 30 -30.84 -19.86 -2.73
C LYS A 30 -29.56 -19.23 -3.27
N ALA A 31 -28.44 -19.97 -3.30
CA ALA A 31 -27.18 -19.49 -3.86
C ALA A 31 -27.27 -19.23 -5.37
N GLN A 32 -28.00 -20.06 -6.12
CA GLN A 32 -28.24 -19.86 -7.55
C GLN A 32 -29.18 -18.67 -7.82
N ALA A 33 -30.20 -18.46 -6.99
CA ALA A 33 -31.09 -17.29 -7.06
C ALA A 33 -30.37 -15.97 -6.74
N MET A 34 -29.36 -16.01 -5.87
CA MET A 34 -28.45 -14.87 -5.64
C MET A 34 -27.54 -14.61 -6.86
N LYS A 35 -27.14 -15.67 -7.58
CA LYS A 35 -26.25 -15.58 -8.74
C LYS A 35 -26.97 -15.11 -10.03
N SER A 36 -28.29 -15.32 -10.13
CA SER A 36 -29.11 -14.90 -11.26
C SER A 36 -29.73 -13.51 -11.10
N LYS A 37 -29.34 -12.74 -10.08
CA LYS A 37 -29.82 -11.37 -9.88
C LYS A 37 -29.28 -10.51 -11.01
N GLU A 38 -30.16 -10.05 -11.89
CA GLU A 38 -29.83 -9.14 -12.99
C GLU A 38 -29.00 -7.95 -12.47
N TRP A 39 -28.00 -7.57 -13.27
CA TRP A 39 -27.09 -6.50 -12.90
C TRP A 39 -27.86 -5.18 -12.80
N ASN A 40 -28.11 -4.74 -11.58
CA ASN A 40 -28.73 -3.45 -11.33
C ASN A 40 -27.75 -2.34 -11.78
N PRO A 41 -28.16 -1.42 -12.68
CA PRO A 41 -27.28 -0.34 -13.15
C PRO A 41 -26.74 0.54 -12.00
N ALA A 42 -27.44 0.62 -10.86
CA ALA A 42 -26.96 1.29 -9.67
C ALA A 42 -25.74 0.60 -9.04
N THR A 43 -25.58 -0.72 -9.20
CA THR A 43 -24.44 -1.48 -8.66
C THR A 43 -23.12 -1.02 -9.25
N PHE A 44 -23.09 -0.63 -10.53
CA PHE A 44 -21.89 -0.03 -11.15
C PHE A 44 -21.46 1.23 -10.42
N PHE A 45 -22.40 2.17 -10.23
CA PHE A 45 -22.15 3.44 -9.56
C PHE A 45 -21.71 3.26 -8.09
N ILE A 46 -22.31 2.29 -7.39
CA ILE A 46 -21.92 1.94 -6.02
C ILE A 46 -20.48 1.40 -5.99
N VAL A 47 -20.13 0.47 -6.89
CA VAL A 47 -18.79 -0.14 -6.93
C VAL A 47 -17.71 0.87 -7.30
N ILE A 48 -17.94 1.73 -8.30
CA ILE A 48 -16.96 2.76 -8.67
C ILE A 48 -16.81 3.83 -7.57
N ALA A 49 -17.90 4.24 -6.93
CA ALA A 49 -17.84 5.22 -5.83
C ALA A 49 -17.08 4.64 -4.63
N LEU A 50 -17.22 3.34 -4.36
CA LEU A 50 -16.50 2.66 -3.30
C LEU A 50 -15.02 2.43 -3.66
N LEU A 51 -14.68 2.14 -4.91
CA LEU A 51 -13.28 2.05 -5.38
C LEU A 51 -12.56 3.39 -5.33
N ILE A 52 -13.21 4.47 -5.80
CA ILE A 52 -12.64 5.82 -5.80
C ILE A 52 -12.58 6.36 -4.36
N GLY A 53 -13.66 6.18 -3.60
CA GLY A 53 -13.78 6.67 -2.22
C GLY A 53 -12.93 5.90 -1.21
N SER A 54 -12.71 4.60 -1.38
CA SER A 54 -11.92 3.80 -0.41
C SER A 54 -10.46 4.25 -0.32
N ASN A 55 -9.90 4.78 -1.41
CA ASN A 55 -8.54 5.31 -1.44
C ASN A 55 -8.41 6.72 -0.83
N ALA A 56 -9.51 7.45 -0.62
CA ALA A 56 -9.47 8.84 -0.13
C ALA A 56 -8.94 8.93 1.31
N ILE A 57 -9.25 7.95 2.15
CA ILE A 57 -8.80 7.90 3.56
C ILE A 57 -7.27 7.71 3.63
N GLN A 58 -6.73 6.81 2.82
CA GLN A 58 -5.29 6.57 2.76
C GLN A 58 -4.55 7.82 2.27
N MET A 59 -5.14 8.56 1.33
CA MET A 59 -4.54 9.78 0.79
C MET A 59 -4.41 10.90 1.84
N ILE A 60 -5.35 11.02 2.78
CA ILE A 60 -5.31 12.04 3.84
C ILE A 60 -4.22 11.71 4.88
N ALA A 61 -4.13 10.45 5.31
CA ALA A 61 -3.09 10.00 6.24
C ALA A 61 -1.69 10.23 5.67
N LEU A 62 -1.47 9.80 4.42
CA LEU A 62 -0.21 10.02 3.70
C LEU A 62 0.14 11.50 3.58
N ARG A 63 -0.84 12.37 3.33
CA ARG A 63 -0.61 13.81 3.21
C ARG A 63 -0.21 14.44 4.54
N ASN A 64 -0.80 14.00 5.65
CA ASN A 64 -0.47 14.53 6.97
C ASN A 64 0.94 14.12 7.41
N GLU A 65 1.31 12.85 7.20
CA GLU A 65 2.66 12.35 7.46
C GLU A 65 3.70 13.12 6.65
N ARG A 66 3.46 13.29 5.33
CA ARG A 66 4.33 14.09 4.45
C ARG A 66 4.53 15.53 4.95
N LEU A 67 3.49 16.21 5.41
CA LEU A 67 3.58 17.59 5.87
C LEU A 67 4.44 17.71 7.15
N SER A 68 4.28 16.79 8.09
CA SER A 68 5.09 16.79 9.31
C SER A 68 6.57 16.51 9.03
N PHE A 69 6.85 15.62 8.07
CA PHE A 69 8.19 15.29 7.61
C PHE A 69 8.86 16.48 6.93
N THR A 70 8.19 17.11 5.96
CA THR A 70 8.76 18.26 5.22
C THR A 70 9.20 19.36 6.17
N ARG A 71 8.39 19.68 7.20
CA ARG A 71 8.73 20.71 8.19
C ARG A 71 9.98 20.35 9.01
N LYS A 72 10.15 19.09 9.42
CA LYS A 72 11.33 18.64 10.16
C LYS A 72 12.58 18.70 9.30
N THR A 73 12.50 18.21 8.06
CA THR A 73 13.61 18.20 7.11
C THR A 73 14.03 19.62 6.72
N ASP A 74 13.08 20.52 6.47
CA ASP A 74 13.37 21.93 6.15
C ASP A 74 14.08 22.64 7.31
N ALA A 75 13.67 22.36 8.56
CA ALA A 75 14.34 22.90 9.74
C ALA A 75 15.79 22.39 9.88
N LYS A 76 16.03 21.10 9.62
CA LYS A 76 17.39 20.51 9.65
C LYS A 76 18.26 21.07 8.52
N ILE A 77 17.71 21.26 7.32
CA ILE A 77 18.41 21.89 6.19
C ILE A 77 18.74 23.35 6.49
N ALA A 78 17.80 24.11 7.07
CA ALA A 78 18.03 25.50 7.46
C ALA A 78 19.16 25.60 8.50
N LEU A 79 19.17 24.70 9.49
CA LEU A 79 20.22 24.62 10.50
C LEU A 79 21.59 24.31 9.90
N LEU A 80 21.67 23.35 8.96
CA LEU A 80 22.91 23.04 8.24
C LEU A 80 23.42 24.22 7.40
N ARG A 81 22.52 24.92 6.71
CA ARG A 81 22.89 26.11 5.93
C ARG A 81 23.44 27.21 6.82
N GLU A 82 22.77 27.46 7.94
CA GLU A 82 23.18 28.47 8.90
C GLU A 82 24.54 28.14 9.53
N THR A 83 24.78 26.90 9.93
CA THR A 83 26.09 26.50 10.48
C THR A 83 27.19 26.62 9.43
N ILE A 84 26.96 26.19 8.20
CA ILE A 84 27.92 26.35 7.10
C ILE A 84 28.24 27.82 6.88
N GLU A 85 27.23 28.68 6.81
CA GLU A 85 27.44 30.11 6.63
C GLU A 85 28.23 30.77 7.77
N ARG A 86 27.95 30.40 9.02
CA ARG A 86 28.70 30.92 10.18
C ARG A 86 30.16 30.46 10.17
N VAL A 87 30.41 29.20 9.84
CA VAL A 87 31.78 28.66 9.67
C VAL A 87 32.52 29.38 8.54
N LEU A 88 31.85 29.61 7.40
CA LEU A 88 32.44 30.34 6.27
C LEU A 88 32.78 31.80 6.60
N ARG A 89 32.03 32.43 7.52
CA ARG A 89 32.34 33.79 8.03
C ARG A 89 33.53 33.82 9.00
N GLY A 90 34.14 32.66 9.31
CA GLY A 90 35.25 32.56 10.26
C GLY A 90 34.81 32.67 11.72
N GLU A 91 33.52 32.54 12.00
CA GLU A 91 32.99 32.51 13.36
C GLU A 91 33.33 31.16 14.01
N ASN A 92 33.80 31.19 15.27
CA ASN A 92 34.10 29.97 16.01
C ASN A 92 32.78 29.31 16.48
N VAL A 93 32.22 28.48 15.61
CA VAL A 93 30.99 27.73 15.87
C VAL A 93 31.31 26.32 16.32
N ASP A 94 30.79 25.96 17.48
CA ASP A 94 30.77 24.59 17.97
C ASP A 94 29.76 23.76 17.16
N VAL A 95 30.25 23.13 16.09
CA VAL A 95 29.44 22.38 15.13
C VAL A 95 28.75 21.19 15.79
N GLU A 96 29.42 20.49 16.69
CA GLU A 96 28.88 19.31 17.38
C GLU A 96 27.67 19.69 18.23
N ARG A 97 27.79 20.76 19.01
CA ARG A 97 26.69 21.24 19.84
C ARG A 97 25.51 21.77 19.04
N VAL A 98 25.76 22.44 17.90
CA VAL A 98 24.69 22.98 17.06
C VAL A 98 23.96 21.89 16.29
N LEU A 99 24.67 20.88 15.78
CA LEU A 99 24.07 19.73 15.12
C LEU A 99 23.38 18.77 16.10
N GLY A 100 23.68 18.88 17.39
CA GLY A 100 23.16 18.01 18.44
C GLY A 100 23.88 16.67 18.52
N THR A 101 25.13 16.62 18.07
CA THR A 101 26.01 15.46 18.22
C THR A 101 26.24 15.21 19.72
N GLY A 102 26.02 13.97 20.16
CA GLY A 102 26.05 13.57 21.58
C GLY A 102 24.69 13.61 22.30
N ASP A 103 23.62 14.08 21.63
CA ASP A 103 22.24 13.99 22.13
C ASP A 103 21.52 12.82 21.42
N PRO A 104 21.20 11.71 22.13
CA PRO A 104 20.65 10.51 21.52
C PRO A 104 19.28 10.75 20.86
N GLU A 105 18.50 11.72 21.32
CA GLU A 105 17.22 12.05 20.68
C GLU A 105 17.42 12.74 19.34
N LYS A 106 18.34 13.71 19.28
CA LYS A 106 18.64 14.44 18.04
C LYS A 106 19.36 13.59 17.01
N GLU A 107 20.25 12.70 17.44
CA GLU A 107 20.93 11.74 16.56
C GLU A 107 19.93 10.78 15.92
N LYS A 108 18.96 10.28 16.70
CA LYS A 108 17.88 9.43 16.18
C LYS A 108 17.02 10.15 15.13
N GLU A 109 16.75 11.44 15.31
CA GLU A 109 16.06 12.24 14.29
C GLU A 109 16.87 12.37 13.00
N TRP A 110 18.18 12.54 13.11
CA TRP A 110 19.09 12.58 11.95
C TRP A 110 19.17 11.23 11.23
N GLU A 111 19.23 10.13 11.99
CA GLU A 111 19.22 8.77 11.46
C GLU A 111 17.94 8.49 10.68
N GLN A 112 16.78 8.88 11.20
CA GLN A 112 15.49 8.74 10.51
C GLN A 112 15.48 9.49 9.18
N VAL A 113 15.95 10.75 9.15
CA VAL A 113 16.03 11.53 7.91
C VAL A 113 16.98 10.89 6.90
N MET A 114 18.09 10.31 7.34
CA MET A 114 19.05 9.62 6.46
C MET A 114 18.51 8.30 5.89
N GLN A 115 17.88 7.47 6.73
CA GLN A 115 17.28 6.21 6.31
C GLN A 115 16.18 6.43 5.28
N GLU A 116 15.39 7.49 5.46
CA GLU A 116 14.30 7.84 4.55
C GLU A 116 14.83 8.43 3.23
N LEU A 117 15.89 9.26 3.29
CA LEU A 117 16.61 9.72 2.10
C LEU A 117 17.18 8.55 1.29
N GLU A 118 17.76 7.55 1.95
CA GLU A 118 18.27 6.36 1.28
C GLU A 118 17.14 5.56 0.62
N SER A 119 16.02 5.41 1.32
CA SER A 119 14.83 4.71 0.83
C SER A 119 14.27 5.42 -0.43
N ASP A 120 14.04 6.73 -0.37
CA ASP A 120 13.64 7.53 -1.53
C ASP A 120 14.68 7.49 -2.66
N ASN A 121 15.97 7.40 -2.31
CA ASN A 121 17.08 7.30 -3.26
C ASN A 121 16.98 6.03 -4.12
N THR A 122 16.67 4.91 -3.48
CA THR A 122 16.48 3.63 -4.18
C THR A 122 15.27 3.66 -5.12
N LEU A 123 14.16 4.26 -4.68
CA LEU A 123 12.93 4.35 -5.47
C LEU A 123 13.14 5.16 -6.75
N TRP A 124 13.83 6.30 -6.71
CA TRP A 124 14.10 7.07 -7.92
C TRP A 124 15.10 6.39 -8.85
N LYS A 125 16.13 5.72 -8.32
CA LYS A 125 17.10 4.96 -9.12
C LYS A 125 16.39 3.85 -9.90
N ASN A 126 15.50 3.12 -9.22
CA ASN A 126 14.72 2.04 -9.83
C ASN A 126 13.75 2.59 -10.89
N LYS A 127 13.08 3.71 -10.63
CA LYS A 127 12.19 4.37 -11.61
C LYS A 127 12.94 4.83 -12.87
N ASN A 128 14.13 5.42 -12.70
CA ASN A 128 14.95 5.87 -13.82
C ASN A 128 15.53 4.70 -14.62
N LYS A 129 15.88 3.59 -13.96
CA LYS A 129 16.30 2.34 -14.60
C LYS A 129 15.17 1.77 -15.46
N ASN A 130 13.97 1.62 -14.90
CA ASN A 130 12.80 1.10 -15.62
C ASN A 130 12.43 1.98 -16.83
N LYS A 131 12.53 3.31 -16.70
CA LYS A 131 12.28 4.25 -17.81
C LYS A 131 13.30 4.10 -18.94
N ARG A 132 14.57 3.87 -18.62
CA ARG A 132 15.64 3.61 -19.60
C ARG A 132 15.46 2.26 -20.29
N GLU A 133 15.06 1.24 -19.55
CA GLU A 133 14.78 -0.09 -20.10
C GLU A 133 13.53 -0.13 -20.99
N ALA A 134 12.52 0.71 -20.70
CA ALA A 134 11.35 0.87 -21.55
C ALA A 134 11.67 1.63 -22.86
N ALA A 135 12.47 2.70 -22.78
CA ALA A 135 12.87 3.49 -23.94
C ALA A 135 13.90 2.80 -24.86
N GLY A 136 14.61 1.78 -24.36
CA GLY A 136 15.53 0.97 -25.17
C GLY A 136 14.89 -0.26 -25.82
N LYS A 137 13.58 -0.47 -25.63
CA LYS A 137 12.79 -1.57 -26.21
C LYS A 137 11.82 -1.12 -27.30
N GLU A 138 11.81 0.17 -27.62
CA GLU A 138 11.18 0.76 -28.82
C GLU A 138 12.21 0.95 -29.92
#